data_AF-A0A073CHD9-F1
#
_entry.id   AF-A0A073CHD9-F1
#
_cell.length_a   1.000
_cell.length_b   1.000
_cell.length_c   1.000
_cell.angle_alpha   90.00
_cell.angle_beta   90.00
_cell.angle_gamma   90.00
#
_symmetry.space_group_name_H-M   'P 1'
#
loop_
_entity.id
_entity.type
_entity.pdbx_description
1 polymer ?
#
loop_
_entity_poly.entity_id
_entity_poly.type
_entity_poly.pdbx_seq_one_letter_code
_entity_poly.pdbx_strand_id
1 'polypeptide(L)'
;MDCKIYGRRYCRHFSGSSNLTEAGIGLKHTNNLELNIAETGNNNQYKELVEWFAELWKKPQAHQGKTLIFKDGSRKKVNFKQYLIAEIEKIFIEYTPRDIYYKILFELFGNQILEIENNPEFNRQIGRLENTAIFHSLYDFQKKGALSLIRMLQKYDGAILADAVGLGKTWSALTVIKFFQMQGREVILLCPKKLESNWRRYKEDQESKFESDKLKFFIRFHTDMNSDRLNSYNDRADKLFCDDKPKLIVIDESHNLRNDKSQRYKFLIEQILQKNQDIKVLLISATPINNSLNDARNQFKLMVQGNKNYFWR
;
A
#
# COMPACT_ATOMS: atom_id res chain seq x y z
N MET A 1 19.70 40.91 -28.05
CA MET A 1 18.44 41.63 -28.33
C MET A 1 18.72 43.12 -28.20
N ASP A 2 18.55 43.87 -29.28
CA ASP A 2 18.82 45.32 -29.33
C ASP A 2 17.69 46.07 -28.58
N CYS A 3 18.01 46.65 -27.43
CA CYS A 3 17.10 47.53 -26.70
C CYS A 3 17.44 48.99 -27.05
N LYS A 4 16.59 49.64 -27.86
CA LYS A 4 16.71 51.07 -28.19
C LYS A 4 15.91 51.90 -27.17
N ILE A 5 16.61 52.60 -26.29
CA ILE A 5 16.05 53.68 -25.48
C ILE A 5 16.98 54.90 -25.65
N TYR A 6 16.43 56.03 -26.11
CA TYR A 6 17.10 57.34 -26.33
C TYR A 6 18.28 57.40 -27.32
N GLY A 7 18.06 57.06 -28.60
CA GLY A 7 18.88 57.59 -29.72
C GLY A 7 20.36 57.17 -29.80
N ARG A 8 20.90 56.45 -28.80
CA ARG A 8 22.21 55.80 -28.84
C ARG A 8 22.02 54.30 -28.60
N ARG A 9 22.49 53.45 -29.53
CA ARG A 9 22.48 51.99 -29.34
C ARG A 9 23.60 51.63 -28.38
N TYR A 10 23.26 51.37 -27.13
CA TYR A 10 24.18 50.74 -26.19
C TYR A 10 23.96 49.23 -26.27
N CYS A 11 24.82 48.55 -27.01
CA CYS A 11 24.89 47.09 -26.91
C CYS A 11 25.34 46.74 -25.48
N ARG A 12 24.81 45.66 -24.90
CA ARG A 12 25.24 45.15 -23.59
C ARG A 12 25.39 43.63 -23.72
N HIS A 13 26.36 43.09 -23.01
CA HIS A 13 26.51 41.64 -22.90
C HIS A 13 26.64 41.25 -21.43
N PHE A 14 26.13 40.06 -21.13
CA PHE A 14 26.22 39.42 -19.83
C PHE A 14 26.98 38.12 -20.02
N SER A 15 28.00 37.91 -19.21
CA SER A 15 28.79 36.67 -19.20
C SER A 15 28.91 36.19 -17.76
N GLY A 16 28.70 34.90 -17.53
CA GLY A 16 28.67 34.36 -16.17
C GLY A 16 28.23 32.91 -16.11
N SER A 17 27.99 32.43 -14.89
CA SER A 17 27.63 31.04 -14.61
C SER A 17 26.10 30.78 -14.64
N SER A 18 25.28 31.84 -14.72
CA SER A 18 23.82 31.70 -14.74
C SER A 18 23.30 30.99 -15.98
N ASN A 19 22.64 29.86 -15.77
CA ASN A 19 21.86 29.17 -16.81
C ASN A 19 20.48 29.82 -17.03
N LEU A 20 19.89 29.61 -18.21
CA LEU A 20 18.49 29.99 -18.54
C LEU A 20 17.47 29.11 -17.79
N THR A 21 17.40 29.29 -16.47
CA THR A 21 16.49 28.60 -15.54
C THR A 21 15.86 29.63 -14.61
N GLU A 22 14.74 29.30 -13.96
CA GLU A 22 14.08 30.21 -13.00
C GLU A 22 15.03 30.67 -11.88
N ALA A 23 15.89 29.76 -11.40
CA ALA A 23 16.92 30.07 -10.42
C ALA A 23 18.02 30.98 -10.99
N GLY A 24 18.55 30.65 -12.16
CA GLY A 24 19.66 31.39 -12.79
C GLY A 24 19.29 32.81 -13.27
N ILE A 25 18.01 33.06 -13.58
CA ILE A 25 17.48 34.39 -13.96
C ILE A 25 16.98 35.17 -12.71
N GLY A 26 16.98 34.55 -11.53
CA GLY A 26 16.62 35.20 -10.27
C GLY A 26 15.12 35.29 -9.98
N LEU A 27 14.28 34.50 -10.67
CA LEU A 27 12.84 34.39 -10.40
C LEU A 27 12.53 33.47 -9.22
N LYS A 28 13.45 32.56 -8.90
CA LYS A 28 13.36 31.65 -7.75
C LYS A 28 14.57 31.85 -6.83
N HIS A 29 14.32 32.12 -5.55
CA HIS A 29 15.39 32.18 -4.56
C HIS A 29 16.04 30.81 -4.40
N THR A 30 17.35 30.74 -4.62
CA THR A 30 18.16 29.53 -4.42
C THR A 30 19.47 29.90 -3.72
N ASN A 31 20.11 28.91 -3.10
CA ASN A 31 21.41 29.09 -2.44
C ASN A 31 22.60 29.06 -3.42
N ASN A 32 22.34 28.94 -4.72
CA ASN A 32 23.39 28.92 -5.72
C ASN A 32 23.94 30.34 -5.90
N LEU A 33 25.22 30.51 -5.58
CA LEU A 33 25.95 31.74 -5.83
C LEU A 33 26.39 31.76 -7.30
N GLU A 34 25.68 32.53 -8.12
CA GLU A 34 26.01 32.73 -9.53
C GLU A 34 26.82 34.02 -9.70
N LEU A 35 27.90 33.97 -10.48
CA LEU A 35 28.71 35.14 -10.82
C LEU A 35 28.37 35.59 -12.24
N ASN A 36 27.91 36.83 -12.40
CA ASN A 36 27.62 37.42 -13.70
C ASN A 36 28.27 38.79 -13.83
N ILE A 37 28.92 39.02 -14.96
CA ILE A 37 29.55 40.29 -15.34
C ILE A 37 28.70 40.91 -16.44
N ALA A 38 28.38 42.20 -16.28
CA ALA A 38 27.59 42.98 -17.22
C ALA A 38 28.42 44.13 -17.78
N GLU A 39 28.61 44.16 -19.10
CA GLU A 39 29.44 45.17 -19.76
C GLU A 39 28.74 45.85 -20.94
N THR A 40 29.25 47.02 -21.32
CA THR A 40 28.77 47.78 -22.49
C THR A 40 29.54 47.40 -23.76
N GLY A 41 28.83 47.30 -24.88
CA GLY A 41 29.27 46.69 -26.12
C GLY A 41 30.18 47.55 -27.01
N ASN A 42 30.86 48.54 -26.43
CA ASN A 42 31.89 49.30 -27.12
C ASN A 42 33.31 48.75 -26.88
N ASN A 43 33.44 47.68 -26.10
CA ASN A 43 34.73 47.06 -25.76
C ASN A 43 35.17 46.00 -26.79
N ASN A 44 36.46 45.75 -26.94
CA ASN A 44 36.99 44.74 -27.87
C ASN A 44 36.46 43.33 -27.55
N GLN A 45 36.28 43.01 -26.26
CA GLN A 45 35.70 41.74 -25.81
C GLN A 45 34.29 41.48 -26.39
N TYR A 46 33.48 42.52 -26.56
CA TYR A 46 32.16 42.39 -27.18
C TYR A 46 32.27 41.99 -28.65
N LYS A 47 33.24 42.56 -29.38
CA LYS A 47 33.47 42.20 -30.79
C LYS A 47 33.91 40.74 -30.92
N GLU A 48 34.84 40.30 -30.07
CA GLU A 48 35.30 38.90 -30.03
C GLU A 48 34.16 37.93 -29.70
N LEU A 49 33.31 38.25 -28.72
CA LEU A 49 32.14 37.42 -28.37
C LEU A 49 31.12 37.36 -29.51
N VAL A 50 30.89 38.47 -30.21
CA VAL A 50 29.99 38.53 -31.37
C VAL A 50 30.55 37.72 -32.53
N GLU A 51 31.85 37.82 -32.80
CA GLU A 51 32.54 37.02 -33.81
C GLU A 51 32.47 35.53 -33.47
N TRP A 52 32.81 35.15 -32.23
CA TRP A 52 32.71 33.77 -31.75
C TRP A 52 31.29 33.21 -31.86
N PHE A 53 30.27 33.98 -31.43
CA PHE A 53 28.88 33.60 -31.59
C PHE A 53 28.51 33.46 -33.08
N ALA A 54 28.91 34.40 -33.93
CA ALA A 54 28.61 34.38 -35.36
C ALA A 54 29.29 33.19 -36.07
N GLU A 55 30.51 32.83 -35.68
CA GLU A 55 31.20 31.64 -36.16
C GLU A 55 30.45 30.38 -35.77
N LEU A 56 30.06 30.23 -34.50
CA LEU A 56 29.25 29.10 -34.04
C LEU A 56 27.89 29.06 -34.72
N TRP A 57 27.25 30.22 -34.88
CA TRP A 57 25.95 30.34 -35.50
C TRP A 57 25.98 29.93 -36.97
N LYS A 58 27.01 30.33 -37.72
CA LYS A 58 27.18 29.99 -39.15
C LYS A 58 27.66 28.55 -39.41
N LYS A 59 28.07 27.80 -38.37
CA LYS A 59 28.54 26.41 -38.56
C LYS A 59 27.40 25.56 -39.16
N PRO A 60 27.65 24.80 -40.25
CA PRO A 60 26.63 23.95 -40.88
C PRO A 60 26.00 22.93 -39.91
N GLN A 61 26.77 22.52 -38.89
CA GLN A 61 26.35 21.61 -37.83
C GLN A 61 25.27 22.22 -36.92
N ALA A 62 25.20 23.55 -36.81
CA ALA A 62 24.27 24.26 -35.93
C ALA A 62 22.84 24.34 -36.49
N HIS A 63 22.64 24.06 -37.79
CA HIS A 63 21.38 24.36 -38.47
C HIS A 63 20.50 23.15 -38.80
N GLN A 64 21.08 21.96 -39.06
CA GLN A 64 20.31 20.88 -39.70
C GLN A 64 20.17 19.60 -38.88
N GLY A 65 21.07 19.28 -37.95
CA GLY A 65 20.94 18.02 -37.22
C GLY A 65 21.60 17.94 -35.85
N LYS A 66 20.93 17.23 -34.95
CA LYS A 66 21.44 16.82 -33.63
C LYS A 66 21.95 15.39 -33.71
N THR A 67 23.11 15.13 -33.15
CA THR A 67 23.62 13.76 -32.97
C THR A 67 23.14 13.25 -31.62
N LEU A 68 22.28 12.24 -31.62
CA LEU A 68 21.87 11.51 -30.42
C LEU A 68 22.85 10.39 -30.15
N ILE A 69 23.21 10.22 -28.89
CA ILE A 69 24.04 9.13 -28.38
C ILE A 69 23.13 8.25 -27.55
N PHE A 70 22.90 7.02 -27.99
CA PHE A 70 22.07 6.05 -27.25
C PHE A 70 22.90 5.33 -26.18
N LYS A 71 22.22 4.66 -25.24
CA LYS A 71 22.87 3.94 -24.11
C LYS A 71 23.82 2.82 -24.57
N ASP A 72 23.66 2.32 -25.78
CA ASP A 72 24.53 1.33 -26.44
C ASP A 72 25.74 1.96 -27.16
N GLY A 73 25.92 3.28 -27.09
CA GLY A 73 26.99 4.02 -27.73
C GLY A 73 26.75 4.35 -29.21
N SER A 74 25.64 3.91 -29.79
CA SER A 74 25.29 4.21 -31.18
C SER A 74 24.97 5.69 -31.37
N ARG A 75 25.37 6.24 -32.53
CA ARG A 75 25.18 7.66 -32.87
C ARG A 75 24.22 7.80 -34.04
N LYS A 76 23.14 8.55 -33.86
CA LYS A 76 22.18 8.86 -34.93
C LYS A 76 22.04 10.36 -35.11
N LYS A 77 22.23 10.84 -36.34
CA LYS A 77 21.96 12.23 -36.71
C LYS A 77 20.47 12.37 -37.04
N VAL A 78 19.77 13.23 -36.32
CA VAL A 78 18.34 13.53 -36.51
C VAL A 78 18.17 15.00 -36.82
N ASN A 79 17.11 15.37 -37.54
CA ASN A 79 16.78 16.77 -37.78
C ASN A 79 16.48 17.48 -36.45
N PHE A 80 17.15 18.60 -36.16
CA PHE A 80 17.03 19.28 -34.87
C PHE A 80 15.60 19.79 -34.61
N LYS A 81 14.93 20.33 -35.65
CA LYS A 81 13.55 20.83 -35.52
C LYS A 81 12.60 19.71 -35.14
N GLN A 82 12.69 18.56 -35.84
CA GLN A 82 11.87 17.39 -35.53
C GLN A 82 12.18 16.84 -34.13
N TYR A 83 13.45 16.79 -33.75
CA TYR A 83 13.86 16.38 -32.42
C TYR A 83 13.25 17.30 -31.33
N LEU A 84 13.33 18.61 -31.52
CA LEU A 84 12.79 19.58 -30.55
C LEU A 84 11.28 19.44 -30.42
N ILE A 85 10.55 19.29 -31.53
CA ILE A 85 9.10 19.05 -31.53
C ILE A 85 8.79 17.77 -30.74
N ALA A 86 9.50 16.67 -31.02
CA ALA A 86 9.28 15.40 -30.34
C ALA A 86 9.57 15.45 -28.82
N GLU A 87 10.59 16.21 -28.39
CA GLU A 87 10.84 16.39 -26.94
C GLU A 87 9.76 17.25 -26.26
N ILE A 88 9.25 18.26 -26.95
CA ILE A 88 8.14 19.08 -26.46
C ILE A 88 6.87 18.24 -26.35
N GLU A 89 6.55 17.43 -27.36
CA GLU A 89 5.38 16.53 -27.38
C GLU A 89 5.37 15.55 -26.19
N LYS A 90 6.54 15.07 -25.73
CA LYS A 90 6.62 14.22 -24.53
C LYS A 90 6.18 14.91 -23.24
N ILE A 91 6.20 16.24 -23.18
CA ILE A 91 5.75 17.01 -22.02
C ILE A 91 4.22 17.16 -22.06
N PHE A 92 3.65 17.23 -23.26
CA PHE A 92 2.21 17.42 -23.50
C PHE A 92 1.48 16.10 -23.76
N ILE A 93 1.88 15.02 -23.09
CA ILE A 93 1.14 13.76 -23.14
C ILE A 93 -0.24 13.99 -22.50
N GLU A 94 -1.30 13.85 -23.30
CA GLU A 94 -2.66 13.87 -22.79
C GLU A 94 -2.97 12.54 -22.10
N TYR A 95 -3.21 12.59 -20.80
CA TYR A 95 -3.65 11.43 -20.03
C TYR A 95 -5.17 11.38 -20.02
N THR A 96 -5.75 10.22 -20.31
CA THR A 96 -7.20 10.05 -20.17
C THR A 96 -7.57 10.03 -18.68
N PRO A 97 -8.83 10.38 -18.31
CA PRO A 97 -9.28 10.24 -16.92
C PRO A 97 -9.08 8.82 -16.35
N ARG A 98 -9.12 7.80 -17.22
CA ARG A 98 -8.85 6.39 -16.88
C ARG A 98 -7.39 6.17 -16.49
N ASP A 99 -6.45 6.77 -17.23
CA ASP A 99 -5.01 6.64 -16.94
C ASP A 99 -4.65 7.32 -15.63
N ILE A 100 -5.22 8.51 -15.38
CA ILE A 100 -5.06 9.22 -14.12
C ILE A 100 -5.63 8.38 -12.98
N TYR A 101 -6.81 7.80 -13.15
CA TYR A 101 -7.42 6.93 -12.15
C TYR A 101 -6.54 5.72 -11.82
N TYR A 102 -6.03 5.00 -12.83
CA TYR A 102 -5.13 3.87 -12.58
C TYR A 102 -3.80 4.30 -11.97
N LYS A 103 -3.25 5.45 -12.37
CA LYS A 103 -2.04 5.99 -11.76
C LYS A 103 -2.25 6.28 -10.28
N ILE A 104 -3.38 6.88 -9.90
CA ILE A 104 -3.74 7.11 -8.49
C ILE A 104 -3.86 5.77 -7.75
N LEU A 105 -4.57 4.79 -8.30
CA LEU A 105 -4.66 3.45 -7.68
C LEU A 105 -3.29 2.81 -7.51
N PHE A 106 -2.42 2.93 -8.51
CA PHE A 106 -1.07 2.38 -8.45
C PHE A 106 -0.22 3.09 -7.39
N GLU A 107 -0.28 4.42 -7.27
CA GLU A 107 0.45 5.12 -6.20
C GLU A 107 -0.09 4.78 -4.80
N LEU A 108 -1.41 4.58 -4.68
CA LEU A 108 -2.03 4.23 -3.40
C LEU A 108 -1.74 2.78 -2.98
N PHE A 109 -1.74 1.83 -3.92
CA PHE A 109 -1.75 0.39 -3.62
C PHE A 109 -0.59 -0.40 -4.23
N GLY A 110 0.05 0.11 -5.28
CA GLY A 110 1.04 -0.61 -6.10
C GLY A 110 2.29 -1.02 -5.32
N ASN A 111 2.86 -0.12 -4.51
CA ASN A 111 4.05 -0.43 -3.71
C ASN A 111 3.80 -1.59 -2.74
N GLN A 112 2.60 -1.65 -2.14
CA GLN A 112 2.24 -2.73 -1.20
C GLN A 112 2.13 -4.09 -1.90
N ILE A 113 1.68 -4.11 -3.15
CA ILE A 113 1.60 -5.33 -3.95
C ILE A 113 3.01 -5.81 -4.30
N LEU A 114 3.87 -4.90 -4.74
CA LEU A 114 5.24 -5.21 -5.19
C LEU A 114 6.17 -5.67 -4.06
N GLU A 115 6.08 -5.07 -2.86
CA GLU A 115 6.91 -5.47 -1.71
C GLU A 115 6.60 -6.91 -1.26
N ILE A 116 5.35 -7.34 -1.37
CA ILE A 116 4.89 -8.64 -0.84
C ILE A 116 5.05 -9.76 -1.88
N GLU A 117 4.87 -9.47 -3.18
CA GLU A 117 5.10 -10.46 -4.26
C GLU A 117 6.57 -10.92 -4.33
N ASN A 118 7.50 -10.07 -3.92
CA ASN A 118 8.93 -10.36 -3.90
C ASN A 118 9.42 -11.15 -2.67
N ASN A 119 8.52 -11.62 -1.79
CA ASN A 119 8.90 -12.43 -0.62
C ASN A 119 8.86 -13.95 -0.96
N PRO A 120 10.02 -14.63 -1.10
CA PRO A 120 10.06 -16.04 -1.49
C PRO A 120 9.43 -16.99 -0.45
N GLU A 121 9.53 -16.64 0.82
CA GLU A 121 8.94 -17.44 1.91
C GLU A 121 7.42 -17.35 1.86
N PHE A 122 6.88 -16.16 1.66
CA PHE A 122 5.46 -15.95 1.49
C PHE A 122 4.90 -16.76 0.32
N ASN A 123 5.57 -16.69 -0.85
CA ASN A 123 5.16 -17.46 -2.03
C ASN A 123 5.17 -18.96 -1.80
N ARG A 124 6.16 -19.49 -1.05
CA ARG A 124 6.20 -20.90 -0.65
C ARG A 124 5.03 -21.28 0.26
N GLN A 125 4.66 -20.42 1.21
CA GLN A 125 3.53 -20.65 2.11
C GLN A 125 2.20 -20.62 1.34
N ILE A 126 2.04 -19.69 0.38
CA ILE A 126 0.88 -19.65 -0.52
C ILE A 126 0.79 -20.93 -1.36
N GLY A 127 1.89 -21.41 -1.95
CA GLY A 127 1.85 -22.66 -2.71
C GLY A 127 1.38 -23.87 -1.89
N ARG A 128 1.69 -23.93 -0.59
CA ARG A 128 1.14 -24.98 0.29
C ARG A 128 -0.35 -24.80 0.56
N LEU A 129 -0.82 -23.56 0.71
CA LEU A 129 -2.24 -23.24 0.87
C LEU A 129 -3.03 -23.60 -0.39
N GLU A 130 -2.47 -23.35 -1.57
CA GLU A 130 -3.11 -23.67 -2.85
C GLU A 130 -3.47 -25.15 -2.95
N ASN A 131 -2.64 -26.04 -2.41
CA ASN A 131 -2.88 -27.49 -2.40
C ASN A 131 -3.97 -27.96 -1.43
N THR A 132 -4.59 -27.08 -0.64
CA THR A 132 -5.65 -27.46 0.32
C THR A 132 -7.00 -27.61 -0.37
N ALA A 133 -7.83 -28.53 0.13
CA ALA A 133 -9.16 -28.78 -0.43
C ALA A 133 -10.05 -27.53 -0.34
N ILE A 134 -9.86 -26.74 0.72
CA ILE A 134 -10.58 -25.49 0.92
C ILE A 134 -10.23 -24.43 -0.11
N PHE A 135 -8.95 -24.24 -0.43
CA PHE A 135 -8.53 -23.24 -1.39
C PHE A 135 -9.01 -23.57 -2.82
N HIS A 136 -8.92 -24.86 -3.20
CA HIS A 136 -9.44 -25.34 -4.48
C HIS A 136 -10.95 -25.15 -4.64
N SER A 137 -11.70 -25.19 -3.53
CA SER A 137 -13.15 -25.01 -3.53
C SER A 137 -13.62 -23.55 -3.67
N LEU A 138 -12.73 -22.57 -3.54
CA LEU A 138 -13.08 -21.16 -3.63
C LEU A 138 -13.25 -20.68 -5.07
N TYR A 139 -14.14 -19.71 -5.29
CA TYR A 139 -14.16 -18.93 -6.53
C TYR A 139 -12.95 -18.01 -6.63
N ASP A 140 -12.58 -17.59 -7.84
CA ASP A 140 -11.37 -16.78 -8.05
C ASP A 140 -11.37 -15.44 -7.31
N PHE A 141 -12.54 -14.81 -7.17
CA PHE A 141 -12.67 -13.59 -6.37
C PHE A 141 -12.45 -13.86 -4.86
N GLN A 142 -12.91 -15.00 -4.35
CA GLN A 142 -12.71 -15.40 -2.96
C GLN A 142 -11.25 -15.77 -2.69
N LYS A 143 -10.58 -16.43 -3.63
CA LYS A 143 -9.13 -16.69 -3.55
C LYS A 143 -8.36 -15.38 -3.40
N LYS A 144 -8.62 -14.41 -4.28
CA LYS A 144 -8.01 -13.06 -4.20
C LYS A 144 -8.33 -12.36 -2.87
N GLY A 145 -9.58 -12.44 -2.41
CA GLY A 145 -9.98 -11.89 -1.11
C GLY A 145 -9.25 -12.52 0.07
N ALA A 146 -9.17 -13.85 0.11
CA ALA A 146 -8.47 -14.59 1.17
C ALA A 146 -6.96 -14.28 1.17
N LEU A 147 -6.33 -14.23 -0.01
CA LEU A 147 -4.92 -13.82 -0.14
C LEU A 147 -4.72 -12.39 0.37
N SER A 148 -5.61 -11.46 0.02
CA SER A 148 -5.55 -10.09 0.52
C SER A 148 -5.67 -10.03 2.05
N LEU A 149 -6.59 -10.80 2.65
CA LEU A 149 -6.74 -10.87 4.11
C LEU A 149 -5.47 -11.42 4.78
N ILE A 150 -4.87 -12.46 4.22
CA ILE A 150 -3.61 -13.03 4.72
C ILE A 150 -2.51 -11.96 4.69
N ARG A 151 -2.38 -11.23 3.58
CA ARG A 151 -1.40 -10.14 3.44
C ARG A 151 -1.62 -9.04 4.49
N MET A 152 -2.87 -8.62 4.70
CA MET A 152 -3.20 -7.61 5.72
C MET A 152 -2.90 -8.10 7.13
N LEU A 153 -3.22 -9.35 7.46
CA LEU A 153 -2.91 -9.94 8.76
C LEU A 153 -1.41 -10.07 9.01
N GLN A 154 -0.61 -10.35 7.98
CA GLN A 154 0.85 -10.38 8.11
C GLN A 154 1.44 -8.99 8.35
N LYS A 155 0.92 -7.96 7.68
CA LYS A 155 1.45 -6.59 7.75
C LYS A 155 0.97 -5.80 8.97
N TYR A 156 -0.28 -5.97 9.37
CA TYR A 156 -0.96 -5.09 10.35
C TYR A 156 -1.50 -5.83 11.57
N ASP A 157 -1.23 -7.13 11.69
CA ASP A 157 -1.80 -8.03 12.72
C ASP A 157 -3.34 -8.05 12.78
N GLY A 158 -4.00 -7.47 11.78
CA GLY A 158 -5.44 -7.41 11.72
C GLY A 158 -5.97 -7.29 10.30
N ALA A 159 -7.15 -7.87 10.06
CA ALA A 159 -7.89 -7.69 8.82
C ALA A 159 -9.40 -7.73 9.06
N ILE A 160 -10.15 -7.10 8.17
CA ILE A 160 -11.62 -7.09 8.18
C ILE A 160 -12.12 -7.72 6.89
N LEU A 161 -12.88 -8.81 7.00
CA LEU A 161 -13.63 -9.41 5.92
C LEU A 161 -15.04 -8.81 5.91
N ALA A 162 -15.25 -7.86 4.99
CA ALA A 162 -16.44 -7.02 4.88
C ALA A 162 -17.36 -7.37 3.68
N ASP A 163 -17.30 -8.60 3.17
CA ASP A 163 -18.09 -9.00 2.01
C ASP A 163 -19.60 -8.98 2.31
N ALA A 164 -20.43 -8.79 1.28
CA ALA A 164 -21.88 -8.89 1.39
C ALA A 164 -22.36 -10.29 1.86
N VAL A 165 -23.60 -10.36 2.38
CA VAL A 165 -24.21 -11.62 2.83
C VAL A 165 -24.32 -12.59 1.64
N GLY A 166 -24.02 -13.87 1.86
CA GLY A 166 -24.10 -14.91 0.82
C GLY A 166 -22.84 -15.09 -0.03
N LEU A 167 -21.85 -14.20 0.04
CA LEU A 167 -20.60 -14.30 -0.76
C LEU A 167 -19.59 -15.34 -0.25
N GLY A 168 -19.98 -16.21 0.67
CA GLY A 168 -19.12 -17.30 1.16
C GLY A 168 -18.04 -16.87 2.16
N LYS A 169 -18.28 -15.82 2.96
CA LYS A 169 -17.35 -15.34 4.02
C LYS A 169 -16.77 -16.44 4.90
N THR A 170 -17.58 -17.44 5.26
CA THR A 170 -17.12 -18.58 6.06
C THR A 170 -15.99 -19.33 5.38
N TRP A 171 -16.06 -19.62 4.08
CA TRP A 171 -15.02 -20.38 3.38
C TRP A 171 -13.75 -19.54 3.19
N SER A 172 -13.89 -18.25 2.87
CA SER A 172 -12.76 -17.31 2.84
C SER A 172 -12.07 -17.27 4.21
N ALA A 173 -12.83 -17.17 5.30
CA ALA A 173 -12.30 -17.16 6.66
C ALA A 173 -11.62 -18.48 7.04
N LEU A 174 -12.22 -19.63 6.72
CA LEU A 174 -11.62 -20.95 6.95
C LEU A 174 -10.31 -21.12 6.18
N THR A 175 -10.19 -20.54 4.98
CA THR A 175 -8.94 -20.53 4.21
C THR A 175 -7.85 -19.73 4.93
N VAL A 176 -8.19 -18.55 5.45
CA VAL A 176 -7.28 -17.75 6.28
C VAL A 176 -6.88 -18.50 7.56
N ILE A 177 -7.84 -19.14 8.23
CA ILE A 177 -7.61 -20.01 9.40
C ILE A 177 -6.58 -21.10 9.05
N LYS A 178 -6.78 -21.81 7.94
CA LYS A 178 -5.90 -22.89 7.51
C LYS A 178 -4.48 -22.39 7.27
N PHE A 179 -4.33 -21.25 6.61
CA PHE A 179 -3.03 -20.64 6.36
C PHE A 179 -2.26 -20.37 7.66
N PHE A 180 -2.89 -19.72 8.65
CA PHE A 180 -2.23 -19.40 9.91
C PHE A 180 -2.02 -20.64 10.81
N GLN A 181 -2.88 -21.65 10.72
CA GLN A 181 -2.63 -22.95 11.36
C GLN A 181 -1.37 -23.62 10.81
N MET A 182 -1.14 -23.54 9.49
CA MET A 182 0.07 -24.08 8.87
C MET A 182 1.33 -23.30 9.26
N GLN A 183 1.19 -22.06 9.76
CA GLN A 183 2.25 -21.29 10.41
C GLN A 183 2.40 -21.61 11.91
N GLY A 184 1.65 -22.56 12.45
CA GLY A 184 1.71 -22.98 13.85
C GLY A 184 0.87 -22.13 14.81
N ARG A 185 -0.03 -21.28 14.31
CA ARG A 185 -0.90 -20.47 15.17
C ARG A 185 -2.10 -21.25 15.68
N GLU A 186 -2.41 -21.08 16.96
CA GLU A 186 -3.67 -21.58 17.52
C GLU A 186 -4.82 -20.66 17.12
N VAL A 187 -5.98 -21.25 16.82
CA VAL A 187 -7.13 -20.50 16.30
C VAL A 187 -8.28 -20.50 17.29
N ILE A 188 -8.73 -19.29 17.64
CA ILE A 188 -9.88 -19.07 18.52
C ILE A 188 -10.94 -18.34 17.72
N LEU A 189 -12.10 -18.97 17.55
CA LEU A 189 -13.24 -18.44 16.84
C LEU A 189 -14.30 -17.98 17.83
N LEU A 190 -14.59 -16.68 17.82
CA LEU A 190 -15.66 -16.03 18.57
C LEU A 190 -16.86 -15.82 17.66
N CYS A 191 -17.99 -16.49 17.94
CA CYS A 191 -19.21 -16.35 17.13
C CYS A 191 -20.47 -16.26 18.02
N PRO A 192 -21.60 -15.75 17.50
CA PRO A 192 -22.90 -15.91 18.15
C PRO A 192 -23.25 -17.41 18.32
N LYS A 193 -23.89 -17.79 19.44
CA LYS A 193 -24.29 -19.19 19.73
C LYS A 193 -25.10 -19.83 18.59
N LYS A 194 -25.97 -19.05 17.95
CA LYS A 194 -26.78 -19.49 16.79
C LYS A 194 -25.97 -19.93 15.56
N LEU A 195 -24.71 -19.48 15.42
CA LEU A 195 -23.84 -19.82 14.29
C LEU A 195 -22.88 -20.97 14.62
N GLU A 196 -22.93 -21.51 15.84
CA GLU A 196 -22.02 -22.58 16.29
C GLU A 196 -22.03 -23.78 15.35
N SER A 197 -23.21 -24.30 15.00
CA SER A 197 -23.34 -25.49 14.14
C SER A 197 -22.73 -25.28 12.75
N ASN A 198 -22.87 -24.07 12.20
CA ASN A 198 -22.34 -23.69 10.89
C ASN A 198 -20.82 -23.71 10.84
N TRP A 199 -20.16 -23.43 11.97
CA TRP A 199 -18.71 -23.48 12.12
C TRP A 199 -18.23 -24.87 12.54
N ARG A 200 -18.90 -25.48 13.52
CA ARG A 200 -18.54 -26.80 14.07
C ARG A 200 -18.46 -27.87 12.98
N ARG A 201 -19.35 -27.86 11.99
CA ARG A 201 -19.33 -28.81 10.86
C ARG A 201 -18.02 -28.82 10.04
N TYR A 202 -17.18 -27.79 10.14
CA TYR A 202 -15.91 -27.70 9.41
C TYR A 202 -14.70 -27.97 10.31
N LYS A 203 -14.92 -28.25 11.60
CA LYS A 203 -13.86 -28.69 12.49
C LYS A 203 -13.43 -30.10 12.08
N GLU A 204 -12.19 -30.46 12.41
CA GLU A 204 -11.72 -31.84 12.26
C GLU A 204 -12.65 -32.87 12.91
N ASP A 205 -12.67 -34.08 12.35
CA ASP A 205 -13.47 -35.22 12.78
C ASP A 205 -14.98 -34.96 12.71
N GLN A 206 -15.42 -34.17 11.72
CA GLN A 206 -16.84 -33.85 11.48
C GLN A 206 -17.29 -34.24 10.07
N GLU A 207 -16.47 -35.00 9.34
CA GLU A 207 -16.74 -35.55 8.00
C GLU A 207 -17.12 -34.46 6.99
N SER A 208 -16.48 -33.29 7.12
CA SER A 208 -16.73 -32.18 6.23
C SER A 208 -16.06 -32.41 4.87
N LYS A 209 -16.47 -31.66 3.82
CA LYS A 209 -15.76 -31.69 2.53
C LYS A 209 -14.30 -31.21 2.60
N PHE A 210 -13.89 -30.65 3.72
CA PHE A 210 -12.54 -30.15 4.00
C PHE A 210 -11.82 -31.01 5.05
N GLU A 211 -12.27 -32.25 5.30
CA GLU A 211 -11.68 -33.13 6.31
C GLU A 211 -10.18 -33.38 6.09
N SER A 212 -9.75 -33.45 4.82
CA SER A 212 -8.32 -33.55 4.47
C SER A 212 -7.47 -32.41 5.03
N ASP A 213 -8.09 -31.24 5.24
CA ASP A 213 -7.41 -30.05 5.74
C ASP A 213 -7.33 -30.02 7.27
N LYS A 214 -8.03 -30.91 8.00
CA LYS A 214 -7.97 -31.07 9.46
C LYS A 214 -7.99 -29.75 10.23
N LEU A 215 -9.07 -28.99 10.08
CA LEU A 215 -9.20 -27.64 10.64
C LEU A 215 -9.39 -27.69 12.16
N LYS A 216 -8.38 -27.18 12.89
CA LYS A 216 -8.34 -27.14 14.36
C LYS A 216 -8.59 -25.76 14.94
N PHE A 217 -9.81 -25.48 15.39
CA PHE A 217 -10.12 -24.21 16.06
C PHE A 217 -11.03 -24.41 17.27
N PHE A 218 -10.91 -23.50 18.21
CA PHE A 218 -11.72 -23.46 19.42
C PHE A 218 -12.88 -22.49 19.24
N ILE A 219 -14.11 -22.99 19.42
CA ILE A 219 -15.31 -22.15 19.31
C ILE A 219 -15.62 -21.57 20.69
N ARG A 220 -15.88 -20.26 20.74
CA ARG A 220 -16.29 -19.50 21.92
C ARG A 220 -17.40 -18.54 21.54
N PHE A 221 -18.24 -18.17 22.50
CA PHE A 221 -19.40 -17.32 22.22
C PHE A 221 -19.20 -15.89 22.68
N HIS A 222 -19.83 -14.97 21.96
CA HIS A 222 -19.86 -13.54 22.36
C HIS A 222 -20.46 -13.32 23.75
N THR A 223 -21.22 -14.28 24.27
CA THR A 223 -21.84 -14.25 25.61
C THR A 223 -20.93 -14.78 26.71
N ASP A 224 -19.82 -15.43 26.36
CA ASP A 224 -18.90 -16.04 27.33
C ASP A 224 -17.82 -15.06 27.82
N MET A 225 -17.80 -13.84 27.26
CA MET A 225 -16.83 -12.79 27.60
C MET A 225 -17.20 -12.08 28.92
N ASN A 226 -17.30 -12.87 30.00
CA ASN A 226 -17.37 -12.42 31.39
C ASN A 226 -16.54 -13.38 32.26
N SER A 227 -15.92 -12.86 33.33
CA SER A 227 -15.02 -13.60 34.23
C SER A 227 -15.63 -14.90 34.75
N ASP A 228 -16.92 -14.88 35.07
CA ASP A 228 -17.60 -15.98 35.76
C ASP A 228 -17.93 -17.16 34.84
N ARG A 229 -18.00 -16.93 33.52
CA ARG A 229 -18.38 -17.96 32.51
C ARG A 229 -17.18 -18.52 31.75
N LEU A 230 -16.04 -17.85 31.76
CA LEU A 230 -14.81 -18.42 31.18
C LEU A 230 -14.40 -19.71 31.92
N ASN A 231 -14.57 -19.71 33.24
CA ASN A 231 -14.24 -20.81 34.15
C ASN A 231 -15.27 -21.96 34.15
N SER A 232 -16.45 -21.80 33.54
CA SER A 232 -17.52 -22.82 33.56
C SER A 232 -17.39 -23.89 32.48
N TYR A 233 -16.36 -23.81 31.64
CA TYR A 233 -16.12 -24.78 30.59
C TYR A 233 -15.11 -25.85 31.06
N ASN A 234 -15.46 -27.13 30.94
CA ASN A 234 -14.59 -28.28 31.29
C ASN A 234 -13.33 -28.40 30.41
N ASP A 235 -13.24 -27.64 29.33
CA ASP A 235 -12.02 -27.53 28.53
C ASP A 235 -11.06 -26.54 29.17
N ARG A 236 -9.76 -26.75 28.97
CA ARG A 236 -8.63 -25.91 29.43
C ARG A 236 -8.64 -24.46 28.87
N ALA A 237 -9.78 -23.77 28.91
CA ALA A 237 -9.99 -22.42 28.38
C ALA A 237 -9.00 -21.42 28.96
N ASP A 238 -8.71 -21.54 30.26
CA ASP A 238 -7.78 -20.66 30.96
C ASP A 238 -6.34 -20.78 30.42
N LYS A 239 -5.93 -22.00 30.04
CA LYS A 239 -4.61 -22.24 29.43
C LYS A 239 -4.57 -21.78 27.97
N LEU A 240 -5.69 -21.85 27.27
CA LEU A 240 -5.76 -21.50 25.85
C LEU A 240 -5.58 -19.99 25.60
N PHE A 241 -5.99 -19.15 26.55
CA PHE A 241 -5.84 -17.69 26.46
C PHE A 241 -4.58 -17.16 27.14
N CYS A 242 -3.87 -18.00 27.90
CA CYS A 242 -2.71 -17.57 28.70
C CYS A 242 -1.40 -18.31 28.34
N ASP A 243 -1.36 -19.12 27.28
CA ASP A 243 -0.10 -19.68 26.78
C ASP A 243 0.63 -18.70 25.83
N ASP A 244 1.94 -18.84 25.70
CA ASP A 244 2.77 -17.96 24.88
C ASP A 244 2.71 -18.27 23.37
N LYS A 245 1.85 -19.20 22.94
CA LYS A 245 1.78 -19.56 21.52
C LYS A 245 1.15 -18.44 20.70
N PRO A 246 1.58 -18.27 19.44
CA PRO A 246 0.99 -17.29 18.54
C PRO A 246 -0.46 -17.68 18.22
N LYS A 247 -1.35 -16.70 18.21
CA LYS A 247 -2.80 -16.91 18.05
C LYS A 247 -3.36 -16.17 16.86
N LEU A 248 -4.39 -16.74 16.25
CA LEU A 248 -5.32 -16.07 15.35
C LEU A 248 -6.69 -16.05 16.01
N ILE A 249 -7.20 -14.86 16.30
CA ILE A 249 -8.53 -14.67 16.85
C ILE A 249 -9.45 -14.26 15.69
N VAL A 250 -10.45 -15.08 15.43
CA VAL A 250 -11.46 -14.83 14.42
C VAL A 250 -12.75 -14.42 15.11
N ILE A 251 -13.28 -13.25 14.76
CA ILE A 251 -14.48 -12.69 15.37
C ILE A 251 -15.56 -12.61 14.30
N ASP A 252 -16.48 -13.58 14.33
CA ASP A 252 -17.65 -13.59 13.47
C ASP A 252 -18.75 -12.67 14.00
N GLU A 253 -19.46 -12.00 13.09
CA GLU A 253 -20.39 -10.92 13.40
C GLU A 253 -19.78 -9.87 14.35
N SER A 254 -18.59 -9.38 14.00
CA SER A 254 -17.79 -8.45 14.81
C SER A 254 -18.50 -7.13 15.12
N HIS A 255 -19.56 -6.80 14.36
CA HIS A 255 -20.44 -5.66 14.63
C HIS A 255 -21.09 -5.71 16.03
N ASN A 256 -21.15 -6.89 16.67
CA ASN A 256 -21.60 -7.05 18.06
C ASN A 256 -20.63 -6.45 19.10
N LEU A 257 -19.38 -6.17 18.69
CA LEU A 257 -18.31 -5.62 19.52
C LEU A 257 -17.92 -4.19 19.13
N ARG A 258 -18.86 -3.41 18.57
CA ARG A 258 -18.61 -2.01 18.19
C ARG A 258 -18.57 -1.03 19.37
N ASN A 259 -19.17 -1.37 20.51
CA ASN A 259 -19.23 -0.50 21.68
C ASN A 259 -18.03 -0.73 22.61
N ASP A 260 -17.05 0.17 22.56
CA ASP A 260 -15.82 0.12 23.37
C ASP A 260 -16.05 0.33 24.88
N LYS A 261 -17.22 0.85 25.26
CA LYS A 261 -17.63 0.96 26.67
C LYS A 261 -18.21 -0.34 27.24
N SER A 262 -18.57 -1.29 26.39
CA SER A 262 -19.17 -2.55 26.85
C SER A 262 -18.17 -3.40 27.63
N GLN A 263 -18.64 -4.06 28.69
CA GLN A 263 -17.80 -4.94 29.52
C GLN A 263 -17.18 -6.07 28.68
N ARG A 264 -17.92 -6.59 27.70
CA ARG A 264 -17.44 -7.60 26.75
C ARG A 264 -16.27 -7.12 25.90
N TYR A 265 -16.34 -5.89 25.39
CA TYR A 265 -15.26 -5.32 24.61
C TYR A 265 -14.00 -5.13 25.46
N LYS A 266 -14.16 -4.58 26.67
CA LYS A 266 -13.05 -4.40 27.61
C LYS A 266 -12.42 -5.74 27.99
N PHE A 267 -13.24 -6.75 28.29
CA PHE A 267 -12.78 -8.10 28.58
C PHE A 267 -11.96 -8.69 27.43
N LEU A 268 -12.44 -8.59 26.18
CA LEU A 268 -11.71 -9.07 25.01
C LEU A 268 -10.34 -8.38 24.88
N ILE A 269 -10.28 -7.05 25.03
CA ILE A 269 -9.00 -6.34 24.96
C ILE A 269 -8.08 -6.72 26.13
N GLU A 270 -8.54 -6.56 27.36
CA GLU A 270 -7.70 -6.61 28.57
C GLU A 270 -7.31 -8.05 28.94
N GLN A 271 -8.20 -9.02 28.72
CA GLN A 271 -8.00 -10.40 29.18
C GLN A 271 -7.53 -11.34 28.08
N ILE A 272 -7.81 -11.03 26.81
CA ILE A 272 -7.44 -11.89 25.69
C ILE A 272 -6.36 -11.22 24.85
N LEU A 273 -6.59 -10.00 24.35
CA LEU A 273 -5.66 -9.37 23.41
C LEU A 273 -4.38 -8.85 24.06
N GLN A 274 -4.45 -8.19 25.21
CA GLN A 274 -3.27 -7.60 25.86
C GLN A 274 -2.41 -8.60 26.63
N LYS A 275 -2.97 -9.78 26.95
CA LYS A 275 -2.26 -10.82 27.70
C LYS A 275 -1.41 -11.75 26.84
N ASN A 276 -1.56 -11.73 25.52
CA ASN A 276 -0.77 -12.56 24.60
C ASN A 276 0.10 -11.66 23.71
N GLN A 277 1.33 -12.08 23.43
CA GLN A 277 2.31 -11.25 22.71
C GLN A 277 2.15 -11.27 21.18
N ASP A 278 1.80 -12.42 20.60
CA ASP A 278 1.68 -12.57 19.14
C ASP A 278 0.25 -12.97 18.74
N ILE A 279 -0.59 -11.96 18.52
CA ILE A 279 -1.98 -12.14 18.13
C ILE A 279 -2.25 -11.47 16.80
N LYS A 280 -2.94 -12.21 15.93
CA LYS A 280 -3.58 -11.67 14.74
C LYS A 280 -5.10 -11.70 14.91
N VAL A 281 -5.80 -10.65 14.46
CA VAL A 281 -7.26 -10.51 14.63
C VAL A 281 -7.96 -10.40 13.29
N LEU A 282 -8.77 -11.40 12.94
CA LEU A 282 -9.64 -11.38 11.77
C LEU A 282 -11.08 -11.05 12.17
N LEU A 283 -11.58 -9.90 11.72
CA LEU A 283 -12.97 -9.50 11.94
C LEU A 283 -13.81 -9.90 10.73
N ILE A 284 -14.95 -10.56 10.95
CA ILE A 284 -15.90 -10.93 9.90
C ILE A 284 -17.20 -10.20 10.18
N SER A 285 -17.65 -9.39 9.22
CA SER A 285 -18.96 -8.72 9.32
C SER A 285 -19.48 -8.39 7.93
N ALA A 286 -20.78 -8.62 7.69
CA ALA A 286 -21.41 -8.14 6.46
C ALA A 286 -21.60 -6.60 6.45
N THR A 287 -21.53 -5.96 7.63
CA THR A 287 -21.80 -4.54 7.83
C THR A 287 -20.82 -4.00 8.87
N PRO A 288 -19.56 -3.70 8.49
CA PRO A 288 -18.58 -3.18 9.43
C PRO A 288 -18.93 -1.76 9.93
N ILE A 289 -19.70 -0.99 9.14
CA ILE A 289 -20.13 0.37 9.44
C ILE A 289 -21.65 0.42 9.30
N ASN A 290 -22.36 0.73 10.37
CA ASN A 290 -23.82 0.84 10.34
C ASN A 290 -24.29 2.27 10.70
N ASN A 291 -23.79 2.83 11.81
CA ASN A 291 -24.35 4.08 12.36
C ASN A 291 -23.35 5.23 12.48
N SER A 292 -22.05 4.99 12.71
CA SER A 292 -21.07 6.08 12.87
C SER A 292 -19.62 5.70 12.54
N LEU A 293 -18.79 6.70 12.23
CA LEU A 293 -17.33 6.54 12.09
C LEU A 293 -16.66 6.00 13.37
N ASN A 294 -17.28 6.23 14.54
CA ASN A 294 -16.77 5.70 15.81
C ASN A 294 -16.88 4.17 15.88
N ASP A 295 -17.88 3.56 15.22
CA ASP A 295 -18.01 2.11 15.15
C ASP A 295 -16.84 1.50 14.37
N ALA A 296 -16.49 2.09 13.22
CA ALA A 296 -15.33 1.69 12.42
C ALA A 296 -14.03 1.83 13.23
N ARG A 297 -13.86 2.97 13.92
CA ARG A 297 -12.70 3.21 14.80
C ARG A 297 -12.55 2.13 15.87
N ASN A 298 -13.65 1.69 16.47
CA ASN A 298 -13.60 0.65 17.49
C ASN A 298 -13.27 -0.74 16.91
N GLN A 299 -13.69 -1.05 15.68
CA GLN A 299 -13.21 -2.25 14.98
C GLN A 299 -11.70 -2.19 14.71
N PHE A 300 -11.18 -1.04 14.26
CA PHE A 300 -9.73 -0.86 14.10
C PHE A 300 -8.97 -0.96 15.43
N LYS A 301 -9.55 -0.47 16.53
CA LYS A 301 -8.94 -0.63 17.87
C LYS A 301 -8.77 -2.11 18.27
N LEU A 302 -9.68 -3.00 17.87
CA LEU A 302 -9.54 -4.44 18.12
C LEU A 302 -8.37 -5.04 17.36
N MET A 303 -8.16 -4.60 16.11
CA MET A 303 -7.02 -5.07 15.29
C MET A 303 -5.68 -4.67 15.90
N VAL A 304 -5.58 -3.45 16.43
CA VAL A 304 -4.34 -2.95 17.06
C VAL A 304 -4.25 -3.25 18.55
N GLN A 305 -5.07 -4.18 19.06
CA GLN A 305 -5.05 -4.64 20.45
C GLN A 305 -5.19 -3.51 21.48
N GLY A 306 -5.91 -2.44 21.11
CA GLY A 306 -6.10 -1.24 21.94
C GLY A 306 -4.92 -0.26 21.96
N ASN A 307 -3.82 -0.53 21.24
CA ASN A 307 -2.68 0.37 21.16
C ASN A 307 -2.99 1.58 20.25
N LYS A 308 -3.23 2.74 20.88
CA LYS A 308 -3.56 3.99 20.18
C LYS A 308 -2.44 4.50 19.25
N ASN A 309 -1.21 4.03 19.44
CA ASN A 309 -0.03 4.49 18.69
C ASN A 309 0.41 3.50 17.59
N TYR A 310 -0.32 2.42 17.36
CA TYR A 310 0.10 1.34 16.46
C TYR A 310 0.29 1.80 15.00
N PHE A 311 -0.54 2.73 14.51
CA PHE A 311 -0.46 3.21 13.13
C PHE A 311 0.57 4.33 12.89
N TRP A 312 1.27 4.78 13.94
CA TRP A 312 2.31 5.83 13.86
C TRP A 312 3.74 5.25 13.97
N ARG A 313 3.88 3.93 13.83
CA ARG A 313 5.16 3.21 13.87
C ARG A 313 5.74 2.97 12.50
#